data_AF-A0A919BJ73-F1
#
_entry.id   AF-A0A919BJ73-F1
#
_cell.length_a   1.000
_cell.length_b   1.000
_cell.length_c   1.000
_cell.angle_alpha   90.00
_cell.angle_beta   90.00
_cell.angle_gamma   90.00
#
_symmetry.space_group_name_H-M   'P 1'
#
loop_
_entity.id
_entity.type
_entity.pdbx_description
1 polymer ?
#
loop_
_entity_poly.entity_id
_entity_poly.type
_entity_poly.pdbx_seq_one_letter_code
_entity_poly.pdbx_strand_id
1 'polypeptide(L)'
;MDSKTKFLAGLIITCSFVYFCLYPLSKESTSLSTASVNESAENPNSLYQQNNVKSATSVPKPLFTESKSSTVTNKIDSLEKIPECTIDPDSFYGQQLQEELAQAKENIEANWQDIRAKNQVNPKQQVEYMLYGVKDSLSASDKLNIFEQYLTQQPNDVFALSAAIHYCGLVKNNTACDGTVTRAVEHQKNGYLYLALAASKLKQKDYQTADDLIMKAIKQPAYNNPYLSNSRNEDQFLASNTNLPANKRLMLLGNSRHTGDGLFEIHRSCVMPQKQHLSSESCYQVGQYLSHSGNIVIDKMFGLGILESYHQDFNLEMSADETKSSIDAYLSKSAEYSKLFNYVIADERLLPTFFSENYDHSEQARMRALTEQLLDYYQDPDYQPCQKFNQ
;
A
#
# COMPACT_ATOMS: atom_id res chain seq x y z
N MET A 1 -13.31 19.75 16.35
CA MET A 1 -13.08 19.23 14.98
C MET A 1 -14.04 18.10 14.72
N ASP A 2 -14.81 18.21 13.64
CA ASP A 2 -15.69 17.15 13.12
C ASP A 2 -14.87 15.90 12.73
N SER A 3 -15.48 14.72 12.82
CA SER A 3 -14.97 13.42 12.37
C SER A 3 -14.37 13.49 10.96
N LYS A 4 -15.03 14.19 10.02
CA LYS A 4 -14.51 14.37 8.66
C LYS A 4 -13.21 15.17 8.65
N THR A 5 -13.08 16.17 9.52
CA THR A 5 -11.84 16.96 9.66
C THR A 5 -10.72 16.15 10.34
N LYS A 6 -11.06 15.21 11.24
CA LYS A 6 -10.08 14.32 11.89
C LYS A 6 -9.62 13.19 10.98
N PHE A 7 -10.52 12.59 10.20
CA PHE A 7 -10.19 11.61 9.16
C PHE A 7 -9.38 12.26 8.05
N LEU A 8 -9.80 13.43 7.54
CA LEU A 8 -9.01 14.17 6.56
C LEU A 8 -7.66 14.61 7.14
N ALA A 9 -7.58 15.00 8.42
CA ALA A 9 -6.31 15.32 9.07
C ALA A 9 -5.44 14.07 9.29
N GLY A 10 -6.01 12.92 9.65
CA GLY A 10 -5.29 11.65 9.80
C GLY A 10 -4.79 11.12 8.47
N LEU A 11 -5.63 11.19 7.43
CA LEU A 11 -5.30 10.84 6.06
C LEU A 11 -4.33 11.84 5.46
N ILE A 12 -4.44 13.14 5.78
CA ILE A 12 -3.43 14.15 5.47
C ILE A 12 -2.17 13.90 6.29
N ILE A 13 -2.16 13.37 7.51
CA ILE A 13 -0.91 13.10 8.25
C ILE A 13 -0.21 11.86 7.69
N THR A 14 -0.95 10.77 7.40
CA THR A 14 -0.37 9.58 6.74
C THR A 14 -0.01 9.86 5.29
N CYS A 15 -0.85 10.57 4.54
CA CYS A 15 -0.52 11.02 3.19
C CYS A 15 0.49 12.16 3.21
N SER A 16 0.64 12.97 4.26
CA SER A 16 1.72 13.97 4.39
C SER A 16 3.00 13.33 4.86
N PHE A 17 2.99 12.16 5.49
CA PHE A 17 4.20 11.37 5.64
C PHE A 17 4.65 10.86 4.27
N VAL A 18 3.71 10.34 3.45
CA VAL A 18 3.96 9.98 2.05
C VAL A 18 4.30 11.21 1.20
N TYR A 19 3.65 12.35 1.41
CA TYR A 19 3.78 13.57 0.62
C TYR A 19 4.98 14.40 1.07
N PHE A 20 5.37 14.46 2.35
CA PHE A 20 6.65 15.05 2.78
C PHE A 20 7.84 14.23 2.29
N CYS A 21 7.71 12.90 2.20
CA CYS A 21 8.69 12.07 1.50
C CYS A 21 8.72 12.31 -0.03
N LEU A 22 7.70 12.94 -0.63
CA LEU A 22 7.55 13.15 -2.08
C LEU A 22 7.58 14.63 -2.55
N TYR A 23 7.38 15.60 -1.66
CA TYR A 23 7.16 17.02 -2.01
C TYR A 23 8.42 17.76 -2.50
N PRO A 24 9.67 17.41 -2.10
CA PRO A 24 10.84 18.07 -2.66
C PRO A 24 11.07 17.78 -4.16
N LEU A 25 10.42 16.75 -4.73
CA LEU A 25 10.74 16.23 -6.07
C LEU A 25 9.85 16.78 -7.21
N SER A 26 8.90 17.68 -6.95
CA SER A 26 7.96 18.18 -7.98
C SER A 26 8.30 19.57 -8.55
N LYS A 27 9.38 20.22 -8.10
CA LYS A 27 9.81 21.49 -8.69
C LYS A 27 10.78 21.28 -9.85
N GLU A 28 10.26 20.77 -10.96
CA GLU A 28 10.87 21.04 -12.27
C GLU A 28 9.82 21.01 -13.40
N SER A 29 9.56 22.22 -13.91
CA SER A 29 9.00 22.57 -15.22
C SER A 29 7.73 21.87 -15.74
N THR A 30 6.62 22.61 -15.78
CA THR A 30 5.88 22.78 -17.05
C THR A 30 4.94 23.99 -16.97
N SER A 31 5.33 25.08 -17.64
CA SER A 31 4.39 26.09 -18.11
C SER A 31 3.62 25.50 -19.29
N LEU A 32 2.31 25.28 -19.14
CA LEU A 32 1.45 24.96 -20.27
C LEU A 32 0.24 25.89 -20.32
N SER A 33 0.13 26.49 -21.51
CA SER A 33 -0.78 27.52 -21.96
C SER A 33 -2.26 27.14 -21.79
N THR A 34 -3.04 28.07 -21.24
CA THR A 34 -4.50 28.03 -21.22
C THR A 34 -5.05 28.40 -22.59
N ALA A 35 -5.43 27.38 -23.37
CA ALA A 35 -6.37 27.55 -24.48
C ALA A 35 -7.78 27.21 -23.99
N SER A 36 -8.64 28.22 -23.95
CA SER A 36 -10.07 28.12 -23.69
C SER A 36 -10.77 27.38 -24.83
N VAL A 37 -11.60 26.38 -24.50
CA VAL A 37 -12.63 25.86 -25.42
C VAL A 37 -13.98 25.96 -24.72
N ASN A 38 -14.83 26.83 -25.25
CA ASN A 38 -16.28 26.84 -25.06
C ASN A 38 -16.89 25.71 -25.87
N GLU A 39 -17.84 24.97 -25.28
CA GLU A 39 -19.05 24.39 -25.91
C GLU A 39 -19.83 23.69 -24.78
N SER A 40 -20.98 24.22 -24.34
CA SER A 40 -22.32 24.10 -24.93
C SER A 40 -22.92 22.71 -24.80
N ALA A 41 -23.86 22.61 -23.85
CA ALA A 41 -25.09 21.80 -23.82
C ALA A 41 -25.03 20.31 -24.20
N GLU A 42 -25.46 19.44 -23.28
CA GLU A 42 -26.83 18.93 -23.32
C GLU A 42 -27.19 18.16 -22.04
N ASN A 43 -28.39 18.46 -21.56
CA ASN A 43 -29.04 17.88 -20.40
C ASN A 43 -29.94 16.74 -20.89
N PRO A 44 -29.82 15.53 -20.30
CA PRO A 44 -31.00 14.69 -20.17
C PRO A 44 -31.14 14.20 -18.72
N ASN A 45 -31.87 14.99 -17.93
CA ASN A 45 -32.79 14.42 -16.95
C ASN A 45 -33.80 13.55 -17.68
N SER A 46 -33.83 12.25 -17.41
CA SER A 46 -35.02 11.55 -16.90
C SER A 46 -34.79 10.04 -16.86
N LEU A 47 -35.46 9.39 -15.91
CA LEU A 47 -35.61 7.94 -15.73
C LEU A 47 -34.56 7.28 -14.82
N TYR A 48 -34.64 7.55 -13.52
CA TYR A 48 -34.68 6.46 -12.54
C TYR A 48 -35.77 6.76 -11.51
N GLN A 49 -36.90 6.08 -11.69
CA GLN A 49 -37.99 6.03 -10.72
C GLN A 49 -37.56 5.24 -9.50
N GLN A 50 -38.08 5.70 -8.35
CA GLN A 50 -38.11 5.04 -7.06
C GLN A 50 -38.42 3.53 -7.19
N ASN A 51 -37.46 2.67 -6.86
CA ASN A 51 -37.75 1.29 -6.52
C ASN A 51 -37.57 1.10 -5.02
N ASN A 52 -38.68 0.70 -4.40
CA ASN A 52 -38.85 0.34 -2.99
C ASN A 52 -37.75 -0.62 -2.53
N VAL A 53 -36.93 -0.17 -1.58
CA VAL A 53 -36.04 -1.03 -0.80
C VAL A 53 -36.91 -1.87 0.12
N LYS A 54 -37.15 -3.13 -0.27
CA LYS A 54 -37.61 -4.16 0.66
C LYS A 54 -36.51 -4.39 1.69
N SER A 55 -36.87 -4.17 2.95
CA SER A 55 -36.07 -4.45 4.15
C SER A 55 -35.33 -5.78 4.03
N ALA A 56 -34.01 -5.73 3.92
CA ALA A 56 -33.15 -6.90 3.86
C ALA A 56 -33.19 -7.61 5.22
N THR A 57 -33.64 -8.85 5.16
CA THR A 57 -33.85 -9.76 6.28
C THR A 57 -32.51 -10.30 6.76
N SER A 58 -32.26 -10.22 8.08
CA SER A 58 -31.22 -10.91 8.86
C SER A 58 -29.81 -10.98 8.26
N VAL A 59 -28.97 -10.02 8.65
CA VAL A 59 -27.51 -10.11 8.55
C VAL A 59 -27.04 -11.38 9.28
N PRO A 60 -26.36 -12.34 8.62
CA PRO A 60 -25.73 -13.45 9.32
C PRO A 60 -24.60 -12.91 10.21
N LYS A 61 -24.69 -13.16 11.52
CA LYS A 61 -23.58 -12.90 12.45
C LYS A 61 -22.37 -13.73 12.02
N PRO A 62 -21.21 -13.12 11.71
CA PRO A 62 -19.98 -13.88 11.51
C PRO A 62 -19.57 -14.50 12.85
N LEU A 63 -19.39 -15.82 12.85
CA LEU A 63 -18.86 -16.61 13.95
C LEU A 63 -17.33 -16.57 13.88
N PHE A 64 -16.69 -15.56 14.47
CA PHE A 64 -15.25 -15.63 14.73
C PHE A 64 -14.89 -15.05 16.09
N THR A 65 -14.28 -15.91 16.89
CA THR A 65 -13.71 -15.60 18.20
C THR A 65 -12.47 -14.73 18.05
N GLU A 66 -12.51 -13.51 18.58
CA GLU A 66 -11.32 -12.71 18.85
C GLU A 66 -10.31 -13.54 19.67
N SER A 67 -9.12 -13.73 19.14
CA SER A 67 -7.98 -14.18 19.93
C SER A 67 -7.64 -13.08 20.93
N LYS A 68 -7.82 -13.36 22.23
CA LYS A 68 -7.56 -12.44 23.34
C LYS A 68 -6.13 -11.87 23.27
N SER A 69 -6.03 -10.61 22.87
CA SER A 69 -4.81 -9.81 22.73
C SER A 69 -4.38 -9.15 24.06
N SER A 70 -4.36 -9.88 25.18
CA SER A 70 -4.02 -9.28 26.49
C SER A 70 -2.52 -9.31 26.83
N THR A 71 -1.70 -10.08 26.12
CA THR A 71 -0.26 -10.22 26.44
C THR A 71 0.63 -9.16 25.77
N VAL A 72 0.15 -8.54 24.69
CA VAL A 72 0.93 -7.57 23.90
C VAL A 72 0.97 -6.20 24.56
N THR A 73 -0.17 -5.74 25.10
CA THR A 73 -0.30 -4.43 25.73
C THR A 73 0.69 -4.26 26.89
N ASN A 74 0.84 -5.30 27.73
CA ASN A 74 1.75 -5.27 28.88
C ASN A 74 3.25 -5.16 28.53
N LYS A 75 3.68 -5.54 27.32
CA LYS A 75 5.09 -5.40 26.87
C LYS A 75 5.36 -4.09 26.11
N ILE A 76 4.32 -3.44 25.60
CA ILE A 76 4.45 -2.14 24.92
C ILE A 76 4.61 -1.02 25.95
N ASP A 77 3.91 -1.09 27.09
CA ASP A 77 4.09 -0.16 28.22
C ASP A 77 5.53 -0.13 28.75
N SER A 78 6.31 -1.21 28.53
CA SER A 78 7.75 -1.21 28.89
C SER A 78 8.66 -0.43 27.94
N LEU A 79 8.19 -0.01 26.77
CA LEU A 79 8.96 0.89 25.88
C LEU A 79 9.15 2.28 26.46
N GLU A 80 8.28 2.72 27.39
CA GLU A 80 8.42 4.01 28.09
C GLU A 80 9.74 4.12 28.89
N LYS A 81 10.41 3.00 29.14
CA LYS A 81 11.70 2.94 29.84
C LYS A 81 12.91 3.13 28.93
N ILE A 82 12.71 3.12 27.61
CA ILE A 82 13.77 3.27 26.61
C ILE A 82 13.74 4.72 26.10
N PRO A 83 14.89 5.44 26.08
CA PRO A 83 14.97 6.80 25.54
C PRO A 83 14.48 6.84 24.10
N GLU A 84 13.50 7.72 23.85
CA GLU A 84 12.88 7.85 22.53
C GLU A 84 13.89 8.29 21.48
N CYS A 85 14.01 7.51 20.39
CA CYS A 85 14.73 7.96 19.20
C CYS A 85 13.87 8.99 18.46
N THR A 86 14.24 10.25 18.58
CA THR A 86 13.69 11.31 17.74
C THR A 86 14.58 11.46 16.52
N ILE A 87 14.00 11.25 15.34
CA ILE A 87 14.68 11.53 14.08
C ILE A 87 14.25 12.93 13.67
N ASP A 88 15.18 13.88 13.68
CA ASP A 88 14.95 15.19 13.05
C ASP A 88 14.83 14.99 11.54
N PRO A 89 13.64 15.23 10.94
CA PRO A 89 13.47 15.05 9.52
C PRO A 89 14.41 15.93 8.69
N ASP A 90 14.75 17.14 9.13
CA ASP A 90 15.58 18.04 8.32
C ASP A 90 17.06 17.59 8.32
N SER A 91 17.54 17.08 9.44
CA SER A 91 18.87 16.46 9.56
C SER A 91 18.93 15.12 8.83
N PHE A 92 17.89 14.29 8.98
CA PHE A 92 17.86 12.94 8.43
C PHE A 92 17.57 12.92 6.92
N TYR A 93 16.62 13.72 6.45
CA TYR A 93 16.27 13.91 5.04
C TYR A 93 17.00 15.10 4.38
N GLY A 94 18.07 15.58 5.02
CA GLY A 94 18.85 16.72 4.57
C GLY A 94 19.47 16.52 3.19
N GLN A 95 20.02 17.61 2.66
CA GLN A 95 20.55 17.67 1.30
C GLN A 95 21.56 16.56 0.98
N GLN A 96 22.47 16.25 1.91
CA GLN A 96 23.47 15.19 1.70
C GLN A 96 22.83 13.83 1.45
N LEU A 97 21.80 13.46 2.22
CA LEU A 97 21.13 12.19 1.99
C LEU A 97 20.44 12.21 0.62
N GLN A 98 19.80 13.32 0.25
CA GLN A 98 19.14 13.43 -1.05
C GLN A 98 20.13 13.24 -2.21
N GLU A 99 21.35 13.79 -2.09
CA GLU A 99 22.44 13.61 -3.06
C GLU A 99 22.89 12.15 -3.12
N GLU A 100 23.09 11.49 -1.99
CA GLU A 100 23.48 10.06 -1.94
C GLU A 100 22.38 9.15 -2.52
N LEU A 101 21.12 9.44 -2.20
CA LEU A 101 19.99 8.72 -2.77
C LEU A 101 19.91 8.97 -4.28
N ALA A 102 20.08 10.21 -4.76
CA ALA A 102 20.12 10.51 -6.18
C ALA A 102 21.25 9.76 -6.90
N GLN A 103 22.46 9.76 -6.33
CA GLN A 103 23.60 9.03 -6.89
C GLN A 103 23.35 7.51 -6.94
N ALA A 104 22.76 6.93 -5.89
CA ALA A 104 22.41 5.52 -5.88
C ALA A 104 21.42 5.18 -6.99
N LYS A 105 20.43 6.05 -7.23
CA LYS A 105 19.45 5.93 -8.32
C LYS A 105 20.12 5.99 -9.69
N GLU A 106 21.04 6.93 -9.89
CA GLU A 106 21.82 7.05 -11.12
C GLU A 106 22.69 5.82 -11.37
N ASN A 107 23.33 5.27 -10.33
CA ASN A 107 24.17 4.07 -10.46
C ASN A 107 23.34 2.84 -10.84
N ILE A 108 22.16 2.66 -10.22
CA ILE A 108 21.23 1.59 -10.58
C ILE A 108 20.82 1.72 -12.06
N GLU A 109 20.52 2.93 -12.53
CA GLU A 109 20.14 3.20 -13.91
C GLU A 109 21.30 2.95 -14.89
N ALA A 110 22.51 3.43 -14.57
CA ALA A 110 23.68 3.21 -15.40
C ALA A 110 23.98 1.71 -15.55
N ASN A 111 23.88 0.95 -14.46
CA ASN A 111 24.00 -0.51 -14.47
C ASN A 111 22.91 -1.15 -15.35
N TRP A 112 21.66 -0.71 -15.22
CA TRP A 112 20.57 -1.19 -16.07
C TRP A 112 20.83 -0.95 -17.56
N GLN A 113 21.24 0.26 -17.94
CA GLN A 113 21.51 0.61 -19.33
C GLN A 113 22.67 -0.18 -19.92
N ASP A 114 23.75 -0.38 -19.15
CA ASP A 114 24.89 -1.20 -19.56
C ASP A 114 24.50 -2.68 -19.77
N ILE A 115 23.73 -3.24 -18.82
CA ILE A 115 23.24 -4.62 -18.89
C ILE A 115 22.29 -4.80 -20.09
N ARG A 116 21.38 -3.84 -20.34
CA ARG A 116 20.47 -3.83 -21.49
C ARG A 116 21.22 -3.73 -22.82
N ALA A 117 22.21 -2.84 -22.93
CA ALA A 117 23.00 -2.65 -24.15
C ALA A 117 23.78 -3.92 -24.54
N LYS A 118 24.15 -4.74 -23.56
CA LYS A 118 24.84 -6.03 -23.79
C LYS A 118 23.92 -7.15 -24.27
N ASN A 119 22.61 -6.94 -24.40
CA ASN A 119 21.61 -7.94 -24.81
C ASN A 119 21.64 -9.24 -24.00
N GLN A 120 22.10 -9.19 -22.74
CA GLN A 120 22.32 -10.37 -21.89
C GLN A 120 21.36 -10.46 -20.70
N VAL A 121 20.39 -9.54 -20.58
CA VAL A 121 19.56 -9.47 -19.39
C VAL A 121 18.52 -10.57 -19.41
N ASN A 122 18.58 -11.49 -18.44
CA ASN A 122 17.51 -12.45 -18.27
C ASN A 122 16.22 -11.71 -17.84
N PRO A 123 15.02 -12.24 -18.17
CA PRO A 123 13.76 -11.58 -17.85
C PRO A 123 13.55 -11.27 -16.35
N LYS A 124 14.14 -12.08 -15.45
CA LYS A 124 14.06 -11.85 -14.00
C LYS A 124 14.79 -10.56 -13.60
N GLN A 125 16.01 -10.36 -14.07
CA GLN A 125 16.77 -9.14 -13.82
C GLN A 125 16.05 -7.91 -14.39
N GLN A 126 15.47 -8.02 -15.60
CA GLN A 126 14.67 -6.93 -16.18
C GLN A 126 13.50 -6.56 -15.27
N VAL A 127 12.78 -7.55 -14.75
CA VAL A 127 11.69 -7.34 -13.80
C VAL A 127 12.18 -6.76 -12.47
N GLU A 128 13.31 -7.20 -11.92
CA GLU A 128 13.89 -6.61 -10.70
C GLU A 128 14.24 -5.14 -10.89
N TYR A 129 14.87 -4.76 -12.01
CA TYR A 129 15.11 -3.35 -12.34
C TYR A 129 13.82 -2.57 -12.58
N MET A 130 12.76 -3.20 -13.09
CA MET A 130 11.47 -2.53 -13.27
C MET A 130 10.67 -2.36 -11.99
N LEU A 131 10.79 -3.31 -11.07
CA LEU A 131 10.07 -3.32 -9.81
C LEU A 131 10.76 -2.48 -8.74
N TYR A 132 12.10 -2.50 -8.74
CA TYR A 132 12.93 -1.95 -7.66
C TYR A 132 13.94 -0.90 -8.15
N GLY A 133 14.10 -0.76 -9.46
CA GLY A 133 14.89 0.33 -10.05
C GLY A 133 14.12 1.64 -10.08
N VAL A 134 14.83 2.73 -10.37
CA VAL A 134 14.42 4.04 -9.86
C VAL A 134 13.91 5.02 -10.93
N LYS A 135 13.62 4.54 -12.15
CA LYS A 135 13.13 5.42 -13.21
C LYS A 135 11.97 4.87 -14.02
N ASP A 136 11.00 5.74 -14.26
CA ASP A 136 9.84 5.55 -15.15
C ASP A 136 10.19 5.76 -16.64
N SER A 137 11.42 5.43 -17.06
CA SER A 137 11.88 5.70 -18.44
C SER A 137 11.17 4.87 -19.51
N LEU A 138 10.52 3.77 -19.10
CA LEU A 138 9.74 2.91 -19.99
C LEU A 138 8.27 3.32 -20.03
N SER A 139 7.66 3.23 -21.22
CA SER A 139 6.22 3.38 -21.37
C SER A 139 5.48 2.27 -20.62
N ALA A 140 4.24 2.52 -20.18
CA ALA A 140 3.43 1.50 -19.51
C ALA A 140 3.27 0.22 -20.36
N SER A 141 3.25 0.35 -21.69
CA SER A 141 3.19 -0.80 -22.61
C SER A 141 4.49 -1.61 -22.61
N ASP A 142 5.65 -0.96 -22.59
CA ASP A 142 6.94 -1.65 -22.54
C ASP A 142 7.11 -2.38 -21.22
N LYS A 143 6.72 -1.74 -20.11
CA LYS A 143 6.74 -2.34 -18.78
C LYS A 143 5.84 -3.59 -18.74
N LEU A 144 4.63 -3.49 -19.25
CA LEU A 144 3.69 -4.61 -19.32
C LEU A 144 4.25 -5.79 -20.13
N ASN A 145 4.86 -5.54 -21.30
CA ASN A 145 5.49 -6.58 -22.11
C ASN A 145 6.62 -7.32 -21.36
N ILE A 146 7.42 -6.61 -20.57
CA ILE A 146 8.48 -7.21 -19.75
C ILE A 146 7.88 -8.12 -18.67
N PHE A 147 6.84 -7.66 -17.97
CA PHE A 147 6.14 -8.48 -16.97
C PHE A 147 5.52 -9.72 -17.59
N GLU A 148 4.89 -9.61 -18.76
CA GLU A 148 4.32 -10.77 -19.46
C GLU A 148 5.37 -11.84 -19.74
N GLN A 149 6.52 -11.45 -20.29
CA GLN A 149 7.60 -12.39 -20.57
C GLN A 149 8.10 -13.09 -19.31
N TYR A 150 8.28 -12.34 -18.22
CA TYR A 150 8.67 -12.90 -16.94
C TYR A 150 7.62 -13.86 -16.37
N LEU A 151 6.33 -13.49 -16.44
CA LEU A 151 5.21 -14.29 -15.95
C LEU A 151 5.01 -15.59 -16.74
N THR A 152 5.55 -15.73 -17.96
CA THR A 152 5.60 -17.04 -18.63
C THR A 152 6.49 -18.06 -17.90
N GLN A 153 7.51 -17.59 -17.19
CA GLN A 153 8.47 -18.41 -16.46
C GLN A 153 8.15 -18.48 -14.96
N GLN A 154 7.56 -17.41 -14.42
CA GLN A 154 7.21 -17.26 -13.01
C GLN A 154 5.71 -16.93 -12.87
N PRO A 155 4.78 -17.81 -13.31
CA PRO A 155 3.34 -17.50 -13.38
C PRO A 155 2.67 -17.29 -12.01
N ASN A 156 3.37 -17.63 -10.92
CA ASN A 156 2.86 -17.53 -9.55
C ASN A 156 3.46 -16.35 -8.76
N ASP A 157 4.27 -15.50 -9.40
CA ASP A 157 4.82 -14.32 -8.74
C ASP A 157 3.73 -13.25 -8.56
N VAL A 158 3.15 -13.23 -7.35
CA VAL A 158 2.04 -12.34 -6.96
C VAL A 158 2.41 -10.87 -7.15
N PHE A 159 3.67 -10.49 -6.96
CA PHE A 159 4.07 -9.10 -7.10
C PHE A 159 4.20 -8.69 -8.56
N ALA A 160 4.87 -9.52 -9.38
CA ALA A 160 4.93 -9.30 -10.82
C ALA A 160 3.52 -9.29 -11.44
N LEU A 161 2.61 -10.14 -10.96
CA LEU A 161 1.20 -10.10 -11.34
C LEU A 161 0.54 -8.78 -10.95
N SER A 162 0.69 -8.33 -9.70
CA SER A 162 0.13 -7.06 -9.24
C SER A 162 0.65 -5.87 -10.07
N ALA A 163 1.95 -5.84 -10.35
CA ALA A 163 2.56 -4.81 -11.20
C ALA A 163 2.02 -4.86 -12.64
N ALA A 164 1.93 -6.04 -13.24
CA ALA A 164 1.35 -6.21 -14.58
C ALA A 164 -0.10 -5.70 -14.62
N ILE A 165 -0.91 -6.03 -13.60
CA ILE A 165 -2.29 -5.56 -13.48
C ILE A 165 -2.36 -4.04 -13.36
N HIS A 166 -1.46 -3.42 -12.60
CA HIS A 166 -1.38 -1.95 -12.52
C HIS A 166 -1.19 -1.35 -13.91
N TYR A 167 -0.23 -1.85 -14.70
CA TYR A 167 0.01 -1.37 -16.06
C TYR A 167 -1.14 -1.67 -17.03
N CYS A 168 -1.86 -2.77 -16.82
CA CYS A 168 -3.12 -3.04 -17.53
C CYS A 168 -4.18 -1.95 -17.30
N GLY A 169 -4.21 -1.33 -16.13
CA GLY A 169 -5.10 -0.19 -15.86
C GLY A 169 -4.74 1.07 -16.65
N LEU A 170 -3.49 1.17 -17.14
CA LEU A 170 -2.95 2.33 -17.85
C LEU A 170 -2.94 2.15 -19.37
N VAL A 171 -2.85 0.91 -19.87
CA VAL A 171 -2.79 0.59 -21.30
C VAL A 171 -4.16 0.13 -21.79
N LYS A 172 -4.80 0.92 -22.67
CA LYS A 172 -6.06 0.53 -23.30
C LYS A 172 -5.84 -0.56 -24.36
N ASN A 173 -6.75 -1.53 -24.42
CA ASN A 173 -6.82 -2.56 -25.47
C ASN A 173 -5.56 -3.44 -25.62
N ASN A 174 -4.89 -3.81 -24.52
CA ASN A 174 -3.81 -4.79 -24.56
C ASN A 174 -4.36 -6.21 -24.30
N THR A 175 -4.13 -7.12 -25.24
CA THR A 175 -4.61 -8.51 -25.21
C THR A 175 -4.08 -9.33 -24.04
N ALA A 176 -2.94 -8.96 -23.47
CA ALA A 176 -2.35 -9.68 -22.35
C ALA A 176 -3.06 -9.45 -21.03
N CYS A 177 -3.68 -8.28 -20.86
CA CYS A 177 -4.44 -7.92 -19.67
C CYS A 177 -5.65 -8.82 -19.49
N ASP A 178 -6.38 -9.07 -20.57
CA ASP A 178 -7.53 -9.99 -20.58
C ASP A 178 -7.10 -11.46 -20.83
N GLY A 179 -5.80 -11.70 -21.07
CA GLY A 179 -5.23 -13.00 -21.43
C GLY A 179 -4.38 -13.64 -20.32
N THR A 180 -3.06 -13.48 -20.41
CA THR A 180 -2.09 -14.15 -19.52
C THR A 180 -2.21 -13.68 -18.08
N VAL A 181 -2.40 -12.38 -17.85
CA VAL A 181 -2.47 -11.80 -16.50
C VAL A 181 -3.72 -12.26 -15.77
N THR A 182 -4.89 -12.16 -16.41
CA THR A 182 -6.16 -12.59 -15.79
C THR A 182 -6.16 -14.08 -15.44
N ARG A 183 -5.68 -14.96 -16.34
CA ARG A 183 -5.59 -16.40 -16.06
C ARG A 183 -4.65 -16.71 -14.89
N ALA A 184 -3.51 -16.04 -14.82
CA ALA A 184 -2.57 -16.23 -13.73
C ALA A 184 -3.17 -15.83 -12.37
N VAL A 185 -3.99 -14.77 -12.33
CA VAL A 185 -4.73 -14.38 -11.11
C VAL A 185 -5.72 -15.46 -10.68
N GLU A 186 -6.48 -16.05 -11.61
CA GLU A 186 -7.45 -17.09 -11.29
C GLU A 186 -6.81 -18.34 -10.67
N HIS A 187 -5.56 -18.64 -11.04
CA HIS A 187 -4.80 -19.76 -10.46
C HIS A 187 -4.29 -19.50 -9.03
N GLN A 188 -4.08 -18.23 -8.65
CA GLN A 188 -3.51 -17.91 -7.32
C GLN A 188 -4.50 -18.05 -6.16
N LYS A 189 -5.82 -18.02 -6.44
CA LYS A 189 -6.87 -18.00 -5.41
C LYS A 189 -6.60 -16.95 -4.31
N ASN A 190 -6.09 -15.78 -4.70
CA ASN A 190 -5.68 -14.70 -3.80
C ASN A 190 -6.57 -13.48 -4.01
N GLY A 191 -7.34 -13.10 -2.99
CA GLY A 191 -8.28 -12.00 -3.04
C GLY A 191 -7.62 -10.66 -3.35
N TYR A 192 -6.38 -10.43 -2.91
CA TYR A 192 -5.62 -9.22 -3.24
C TYR A 192 -5.48 -9.01 -4.75
N LEU A 193 -5.15 -10.06 -5.50
CA LEU A 193 -4.99 -9.98 -6.96
C LEU A 193 -6.30 -9.70 -7.69
N TYR A 194 -7.42 -10.24 -7.18
CA TYR A 194 -8.74 -9.89 -7.70
C TYR A 194 -9.10 -8.43 -7.44
N LEU A 195 -8.77 -7.89 -6.27
CA LEU A 195 -8.96 -6.45 -5.98
C LEU A 195 -8.05 -5.58 -6.86
N ALA A 196 -6.81 -6.00 -7.12
CA ALA A 196 -5.93 -5.31 -8.07
C ALA A 196 -6.55 -5.27 -9.48
N LEU A 197 -7.12 -6.40 -9.95
CA LEU A 197 -7.83 -6.45 -11.24
C LEU A 197 -9.05 -5.54 -11.24
N ALA A 198 -9.84 -5.55 -10.15
CA ALA A 198 -11.00 -4.68 -10.03
C ALA A 198 -10.60 -3.20 -10.14
N ALA A 199 -9.53 -2.79 -9.46
CA ALA A 199 -8.99 -1.44 -9.57
C ALA A 199 -8.53 -1.08 -10.99
N SER A 200 -7.91 -2.02 -11.70
CA SER A 200 -7.60 -1.83 -13.13
C SER A 200 -8.86 -1.58 -13.96
N LYS A 201 -9.93 -2.35 -13.74
CA LYS A 201 -11.21 -2.19 -14.46
C LYS A 201 -11.91 -0.88 -14.09
N LEU A 202 -11.82 -0.43 -12.83
CA LEU A 202 -12.26 0.90 -12.41
C LEU A 202 -11.56 2.03 -13.17
N LYS A 203 -10.23 1.95 -13.34
CA LYS A 203 -9.45 2.93 -14.15
C LYS A 203 -9.90 2.95 -15.62
N GLN A 204 -10.31 1.80 -16.14
CA GLN A 204 -10.87 1.63 -17.49
C GLN A 204 -12.36 2.03 -17.59
N LYS A 205 -13.00 2.40 -16.47
CA LYS A 205 -14.44 2.69 -16.34
C LYS A 205 -15.35 1.48 -16.61
N ASP A 206 -14.81 0.28 -16.51
CA ASP A 206 -15.57 -0.98 -16.59
C ASP A 206 -16.06 -1.37 -15.20
N TYR A 207 -17.09 -0.65 -14.75
CA TYR A 207 -17.60 -0.76 -13.37
C TYR A 207 -18.27 -2.10 -13.09
N GLN A 208 -18.96 -2.68 -14.07
CA GLN A 208 -19.62 -3.97 -13.91
C GLN A 208 -18.61 -5.09 -13.67
N THR A 209 -17.56 -5.16 -14.49
CA THR A 209 -16.50 -6.16 -14.31
C THR A 209 -15.75 -5.92 -13.00
N ALA A 210 -15.54 -4.66 -12.60
CA ALA A 210 -14.93 -4.34 -11.31
C ALA A 210 -15.76 -4.87 -10.13
N ASP A 211 -17.08 -4.67 -10.15
CA ASP A 211 -18.01 -5.19 -9.14
C ASP A 211 -17.93 -6.73 -9.06
N ASP A 212 -17.97 -7.41 -10.20
CA ASP A 212 -17.89 -8.88 -10.26
C ASP A 212 -16.54 -9.39 -9.69
N LEU A 213 -15.44 -8.69 -10.00
CA LEU A 213 -14.11 -9.02 -9.49
C LEU A 213 -13.98 -8.81 -7.99
N ILE A 214 -14.60 -7.76 -7.43
CA ILE A 214 -14.69 -7.55 -5.99
C ILE A 214 -15.42 -8.71 -5.34
N MET A 215 -16.57 -9.10 -5.87
CA MET A 215 -17.35 -10.23 -5.33
C MET A 215 -16.63 -11.58 -5.48
N LYS A 216 -15.76 -11.73 -6.48
CA LYS A 216 -14.84 -12.88 -6.58
C LYS A 216 -13.73 -12.81 -5.55
N ALA A 217 -13.18 -11.63 -5.26
CA ALA A 217 -12.11 -11.44 -4.28
C ALA A 217 -12.54 -11.89 -2.87
N ILE A 218 -13.73 -11.48 -2.45
CA ILE A 218 -14.30 -11.79 -1.11
C ILE A 218 -14.50 -13.30 -0.90
N LYS A 219 -14.65 -14.07 -2.00
CA LYS A 219 -14.81 -15.53 -1.96
C LYS A 219 -13.48 -16.29 -1.97
N GLN A 220 -12.35 -15.59 -2.08
CA GLN A 220 -11.05 -16.25 -2.09
C GLN A 220 -10.64 -16.72 -0.69
N PRO A 221 -9.96 -17.86 -0.58
CA PRO A 221 -9.54 -18.42 0.71
C PRO A 221 -8.42 -17.62 1.40
N ALA A 222 -7.72 -16.76 0.67
CA ALA A 222 -6.59 -15.99 1.19
C ALA A 222 -6.59 -14.55 0.66
N TYR A 223 -6.03 -13.66 1.46
CA TYR A 223 -5.72 -12.27 1.09
C TYR A 223 -4.23 -12.03 1.34
N ASN A 224 -3.41 -12.21 0.31
CA ASN A 224 -1.96 -12.10 0.40
C ASN A 224 -1.50 -10.87 -0.37
N ASN A 225 -1.46 -9.73 0.31
CA ASN A 225 -0.83 -8.51 -0.19
C ASN A 225 0.70 -8.68 -0.16
N PRO A 226 1.41 -8.61 -1.30
CA PRO A 226 2.83 -8.92 -1.37
C PRO A 226 3.73 -7.79 -0.83
N TYR A 227 3.15 -6.66 -0.38
CA TYR A 227 3.91 -5.49 0.11
C TYR A 227 5.09 -5.86 0.99
N LEU A 228 4.83 -6.61 2.06
CA LEU A 228 5.84 -6.92 3.08
C LEU A 228 6.93 -7.86 2.55
N SER A 229 6.56 -8.84 1.72
CA SER A 229 7.52 -9.73 1.06
C SER A 229 8.38 -9.00 0.04
N ASN A 230 7.84 -7.97 -0.62
CA ASN A 230 8.56 -7.23 -1.64
C ASN A 230 9.56 -6.26 -1.06
N SER A 231 9.27 -5.62 0.08
CA SER A 231 10.23 -4.72 0.73
C SER A 231 11.56 -5.42 1.04
N ARG A 232 11.54 -6.73 1.31
CA ARG A 232 12.76 -7.53 1.49
C ARG A 232 13.51 -7.72 0.17
N ASN A 233 12.81 -8.12 -0.89
CA ASN A 233 13.42 -8.31 -2.20
C ASN A 233 14.03 -7.01 -2.74
N GLU A 234 13.35 -5.89 -2.47
CA GLU A 234 13.83 -4.55 -2.78
C GLU A 234 15.06 -4.18 -1.94
N ASP A 235 15.10 -4.46 -0.64
CA ASP A 235 16.31 -4.23 0.17
C ASP A 235 17.48 -5.07 -0.33
N GLN A 236 17.25 -6.34 -0.67
CA GLN A 236 18.27 -7.22 -1.26
C GLN A 236 18.77 -6.71 -2.60
N PHE A 237 17.86 -6.21 -3.45
CA PHE A 237 18.20 -5.59 -4.71
C PHE A 237 19.06 -4.34 -4.48
N LEU A 238 18.64 -3.44 -3.60
CA LEU A 238 19.37 -2.22 -3.26
C LEU A 238 20.74 -2.53 -2.62
N ALA A 239 20.83 -3.54 -1.76
CA ALA A 239 22.09 -3.98 -1.16
C ALA A 239 23.05 -4.55 -2.22
N SER A 240 22.52 -5.18 -3.27
CA SER A 240 23.32 -5.75 -4.36
C SER A 240 23.74 -4.72 -5.40
N ASN A 241 23.05 -3.58 -5.48
CA ASN A 241 23.25 -2.56 -6.51
C ASN A 241 23.77 -1.21 -5.97
N THR A 242 23.84 -1.03 -4.65
CA THR A 242 24.26 0.21 -4.02
C THR A 242 25.17 -0.07 -2.82
N ASN A 243 26.04 0.89 -2.48
CA ASN A 243 26.85 0.84 -1.26
C ASN A 243 26.15 1.54 -0.07
N LEU A 244 24.84 1.72 -0.13
CA LEU A 244 24.11 2.44 0.90
C LEU A 244 24.01 1.58 2.18
N PRO A 245 24.24 2.16 3.37
CA PRO A 245 23.91 1.52 4.62
C PRO A 245 22.41 1.21 4.70
N ALA A 246 22.06 0.24 5.52
CA ALA A 246 20.75 -0.39 5.48
C ALA A 246 19.65 0.56 5.95
N ASN A 247 19.95 1.47 6.89
CA ASN A 247 19.04 2.55 7.27
C ASN A 247 18.72 3.51 6.11
N LYS A 248 19.66 3.79 5.19
CA LYS A 248 19.44 4.60 3.99
C LYS A 248 18.69 3.82 2.91
N ARG A 249 18.91 2.51 2.79
CA ARG A 249 18.14 1.65 1.87
C ARG A 249 16.67 1.56 2.26
N LEU A 250 16.34 1.46 3.55
CA LEU A 250 14.95 1.53 4.03
C LEU A 250 14.19 2.76 3.50
N MET A 251 14.89 3.88 3.33
CA MET A 251 14.29 5.12 2.81
C MET A 251 13.99 5.04 1.31
N LEU A 252 14.74 4.23 0.56
CA LEU A 252 14.42 3.92 -0.82
C LEU A 252 13.22 2.97 -0.93
N LEU A 253 13.05 2.03 0.01
CA LEU A 253 11.90 1.10 0.04
C LEU A 253 10.55 1.82 0.15
N GLY A 254 10.51 2.96 0.86
CA GLY A 254 9.32 3.80 0.98
C GLY A 254 8.83 4.38 -0.35
N ASN A 255 9.66 4.40 -1.39
CA ASN A 255 9.30 4.84 -2.74
C ASN A 255 8.73 3.73 -3.62
N SER A 256 8.58 2.49 -3.12
CA SER A 256 7.97 1.39 -3.89
C SER A 256 6.45 1.58 -3.99
N ARG A 257 6.03 2.31 -5.04
CA ARG A 257 4.70 2.92 -5.25
C ARG A 257 3.48 1.97 -5.34
N HIS A 258 3.62 0.67 -5.11
CA HIS A 258 2.67 -0.28 -5.73
C HIS A 258 1.61 -0.86 -4.79
N THR A 259 1.58 -0.48 -3.51
CA THR A 259 0.75 -1.18 -2.52
C THR A 259 -0.51 -0.46 -2.08
N GLY A 260 -0.74 0.76 -2.57
CA GLY A 260 -1.97 1.53 -2.31
C GLY A 260 -2.79 1.90 -3.55
N ASP A 261 -2.18 1.91 -4.74
CA ASP A 261 -2.82 2.44 -5.96
C ASP A 261 -4.10 1.72 -6.36
N GLY A 262 -4.20 0.42 -6.08
CA GLY A 262 -5.40 -0.36 -6.38
C GLY A 262 -6.54 -0.09 -5.39
N LEU A 263 -6.23 -0.12 -4.09
CA LEU A 263 -7.23 0.04 -3.03
C LEU A 263 -7.78 1.47 -2.97
N PHE A 264 -6.96 2.48 -3.30
CA PHE A 264 -7.43 3.85 -3.40
C PHE A 264 -8.55 4.02 -4.42
N GLU A 265 -8.45 3.37 -5.59
CA GLU A 265 -9.50 3.43 -6.61
C GLU A 265 -10.80 2.77 -6.17
N ILE A 266 -10.71 1.63 -5.47
CA ILE A 266 -11.87 0.95 -4.89
C ILE A 266 -12.52 1.83 -3.83
N HIS A 267 -11.73 2.32 -2.88
CA HIS A 267 -12.20 3.21 -1.82
C HIS A 267 -12.90 4.44 -2.41
N ARG A 268 -12.23 5.15 -3.33
CA ARG A 268 -12.79 6.32 -4.02
C ARG A 268 -14.12 6.01 -4.69
N SER A 269 -14.24 4.85 -5.35
CA SER A 269 -15.46 4.42 -6.05
C SER A 269 -16.60 4.07 -5.10
N CYS A 270 -16.29 3.73 -3.84
CA CYS A 270 -17.28 3.43 -2.81
C CYS A 270 -17.74 4.65 -2.01
N VAL A 271 -16.84 5.59 -1.72
CA VAL A 271 -17.12 6.71 -0.78
C VAL A 271 -17.48 8.03 -1.45
N MET A 272 -17.30 8.18 -2.77
CA MET A 272 -17.60 9.45 -3.45
C MET A 272 -19.09 9.57 -3.82
N PRO A 273 -19.89 10.44 -3.17
CA PRO A 273 -21.35 10.43 -3.27
C PRO A 273 -21.89 10.79 -4.66
N GLN A 274 -21.12 11.56 -5.44
CA GLN A 274 -21.53 12.02 -6.77
C GLN A 274 -21.17 11.03 -7.89
N LYS A 275 -20.47 9.94 -7.56
CA LYS A 275 -19.87 9.00 -8.51
C LYS A 275 -19.76 7.59 -7.92
N GLN A 276 -20.77 7.14 -7.18
CA GLN A 276 -20.78 5.77 -6.70
C GLN A 276 -20.88 4.84 -7.93
N HIS A 277 -19.74 4.28 -8.30
CA HIS A 277 -19.57 3.50 -9.52
C HIS A 277 -19.74 2.00 -9.25
N LEU A 278 -19.46 1.59 -8.01
CA LEU A 278 -19.64 0.23 -7.51
C LEU A 278 -20.99 0.11 -6.80
N SER A 279 -21.55 -1.11 -6.75
CA SER A 279 -22.78 -1.33 -6.00
C SER A 279 -22.58 -1.19 -4.49
N SER A 280 -23.64 -0.79 -3.78
CA SER A 280 -23.61 -0.66 -2.32
C SER A 280 -23.24 -1.97 -1.62
N GLU A 281 -23.69 -3.11 -2.17
CA GLU A 281 -23.35 -4.45 -1.67
C GLU A 281 -21.85 -4.74 -1.84
N SER A 282 -21.30 -4.52 -3.03
CA SER A 282 -19.85 -4.70 -3.30
C SER A 282 -19.02 -3.84 -2.36
N CYS A 283 -19.42 -2.58 -2.13
CA CYS A 283 -18.74 -1.68 -1.21
C CYS A 283 -18.81 -2.15 0.25
N TYR A 284 -19.98 -2.56 0.72
CA TYR A 284 -20.12 -3.08 2.08
C TYR A 284 -19.28 -4.35 2.30
N GLN A 285 -19.35 -5.30 1.36
CA GLN A 285 -18.65 -6.57 1.47
C GLN A 285 -17.13 -6.41 1.35
N VAL A 286 -16.64 -5.54 0.45
CA VAL A 286 -15.19 -5.29 0.35
C VAL A 286 -14.67 -4.54 1.57
N GLY A 287 -15.48 -3.64 2.14
CA GLY A 287 -15.18 -2.96 3.40
C GLY A 287 -14.98 -3.95 4.55
N GLN A 288 -15.90 -4.92 4.71
CA GLN A 288 -15.75 -6.01 5.68
C GLN A 288 -14.53 -6.88 5.37
N TYR A 289 -14.37 -7.28 4.11
CA TYR A 289 -13.29 -8.19 3.72
C TYR A 289 -11.92 -7.60 4.02
N LEU A 290 -11.68 -6.33 3.68
CA LEU A 290 -10.41 -5.64 3.92
C LEU A 290 -10.16 -5.36 5.41
N SER A 291 -11.18 -4.97 6.19
CA SER A 291 -11.00 -4.67 7.62
C SER A 291 -10.64 -5.91 8.44
N HIS A 292 -11.10 -7.10 8.01
CA HIS A 292 -10.82 -8.37 8.68
C HIS A 292 -9.60 -9.11 8.10
N SER A 293 -9.48 -9.18 6.78
CA SER A 293 -8.48 -10.01 6.09
C SER A 293 -7.20 -9.26 5.72
N GLY A 294 -7.19 -7.92 5.81
CA GLY A 294 -6.00 -7.11 5.54
C GLY A 294 -4.88 -7.41 6.52
N ASN A 295 -3.71 -7.82 6.03
CA ASN A 295 -2.56 -8.16 6.88
C ASN A 295 -1.69 -6.94 7.25
N ILE A 296 -1.93 -5.81 6.59
CA ILE A 296 -1.25 -4.52 6.83
C ILE A 296 -2.27 -3.45 7.22
N VAL A 297 -1.84 -2.47 8.02
CA VAL A 297 -2.73 -1.44 8.57
C VAL A 297 -3.46 -0.66 7.48
N ILE A 298 -2.78 -0.32 6.39
CA ILE A 298 -3.38 0.47 5.31
C ILE A 298 -4.58 -0.24 4.66
N ASP A 299 -4.51 -1.55 4.46
CA ASP A 299 -5.61 -2.34 3.89
C ASP A 299 -6.83 -2.32 4.82
N LYS A 300 -6.58 -2.49 6.12
CA LYS A 300 -7.64 -2.42 7.13
C LYS A 300 -8.28 -1.04 7.21
N MET A 301 -7.47 0.02 7.13
CA MET A 301 -7.93 1.40 7.15
C MET A 301 -8.79 1.73 5.93
N PHE A 302 -8.42 1.23 4.73
CA PHE A 302 -9.28 1.33 3.56
C PHE A 302 -10.63 0.62 3.78
N GLY A 303 -10.61 -0.59 4.33
CA GLY A 303 -11.84 -1.34 4.65
C GLY A 303 -12.75 -0.59 5.63
N LEU A 304 -12.18 -0.09 6.73
CA LEU A 304 -12.92 0.68 7.74
C LEU A 304 -13.45 2.01 7.18
N GLY A 305 -12.68 2.73 6.35
CA GLY A 305 -13.15 3.96 5.71
C GLY A 305 -14.34 3.73 4.77
N ILE A 306 -14.35 2.62 4.03
CA ILE A 306 -15.50 2.22 3.20
C ILE A 306 -16.72 1.92 4.08
N LEU A 307 -16.54 1.17 5.17
CA LEU A 307 -17.63 0.85 6.11
C LEU A 307 -18.18 2.10 6.82
N GLU A 308 -17.32 3.03 7.22
CA GLU A 308 -17.75 4.29 7.84
C GLU A 308 -18.64 5.08 6.88
N SER A 309 -18.23 5.25 5.62
CA SER A 309 -19.03 5.92 4.59
C SER A 309 -20.36 5.20 4.37
N TYR A 310 -20.33 3.87 4.24
CA TYR A 310 -21.54 3.07 4.06
C TYR A 310 -22.52 3.24 5.23
N HIS A 311 -22.06 3.10 6.47
CA HIS A 311 -22.93 3.25 7.64
C HIS A 311 -23.51 4.67 7.76
N GLN A 312 -22.74 5.70 7.39
CA GLN A 312 -23.24 7.09 7.34
C GLN A 312 -24.32 7.25 6.27
N ASP A 313 -24.10 6.75 5.05
CA ASP A 313 -25.03 6.89 3.93
C ASP A 313 -26.37 6.16 4.19
N PHE A 314 -26.35 5.08 4.97
CA PHE A 314 -27.52 4.28 5.32
C PHE A 314 -28.09 4.55 6.74
N ASN A 315 -27.60 5.58 7.44
CA ASN A 315 -28.03 5.97 8.80
C ASN A 315 -27.94 4.83 9.84
N LEU A 316 -26.87 4.03 9.78
CA LEU A 316 -26.59 2.92 10.70
C LEU A 316 -25.70 3.39 11.85
N GLU A 317 -26.23 4.26 12.73
CA GLU A 317 -25.46 5.00 13.76
C GLU A 317 -24.58 4.10 14.65
N MET A 318 -25.13 3.02 15.21
CA MET A 318 -24.36 2.10 16.06
C MET A 318 -23.16 1.48 15.33
N SER A 319 -23.33 1.09 14.08
CA SER A 319 -22.26 0.49 13.28
C SER A 319 -21.23 1.53 12.84
N ALA A 320 -21.63 2.80 12.67
CA ALA A 320 -20.70 3.89 12.41
C ALA A 320 -19.80 4.17 13.62
N ASP A 321 -20.35 4.19 14.84
CA ASP A 321 -19.58 4.42 16.07
C ASP A 321 -18.58 3.29 16.37
N GLU A 322 -18.97 2.03 16.13
CA GLU A 322 -18.08 0.87 16.24
C GLU A 322 -16.93 0.93 15.22
N THR A 323 -17.24 1.30 13.98
CA THR A 323 -16.24 1.46 12.91
C THR A 323 -15.25 2.57 13.27
N LYS A 324 -15.76 3.70 13.75
CA LYS A 324 -14.94 4.84 14.18
C LYS A 324 -14.06 4.50 15.38
N SER A 325 -14.59 3.80 16.37
CA SER A 325 -13.81 3.32 17.52
C SER A 325 -12.68 2.39 17.08
N SER A 326 -12.92 1.56 16.06
CA SER A 326 -11.89 0.70 15.48
C SER A 326 -10.81 1.52 14.76
N ILE A 327 -11.19 2.55 14.00
CA ILE A 327 -10.24 3.49 13.36
C ILE A 327 -9.38 4.17 14.41
N ASP A 328 -9.99 4.73 15.46
CA ASP A 328 -9.28 5.42 16.54
C ASP A 328 -8.29 4.48 17.25
N ALA A 329 -8.67 3.21 17.46
CA ALA A 329 -7.80 2.19 18.04
C ALA A 329 -6.61 1.79 17.13
N TYR A 330 -6.74 1.90 15.81
CA TYR A 330 -5.61 1.72 14.89
C TYR A 330 -4.71 2.94 14.86
N LEU A 331 -5.30 4.15 14.84
CA LEU A 331 -4.55 5.39 14.83
C LEU A 331 -3.73 5.56 16.11
N SER A 332 -4.24 5.16 17.28
CA SER A 332 -3.46 5.18 18.53
C SER A 332 -2.21 4.28 18.44
N LYS A 333 -2.34 3.08 17.85
CA LYS A 333 -1.22 2.17 17.61
C LYS A 333 -0.23 2.67 16.55
N SER A 334 -0.68 3.51 15.62
CA SER A 334 0.21 4.06 14.58
C SER A 334 1.34 4.93 15.16
N ALA A 335 1.10 5.59 16.29
CA ALA A 335 2.13 6.34 16.99
C ALA A 335 3.23 5.41 17.52
N GLU A 336 2.87 4.25 18.06
CA GLU A 336 3.82 3.22 18.52
C GLU A 336 4.61 2.64 17.35
N TYR A 337 3.96 2.43 16.19
CA TYR A 337 4.62 1.97 14.98
C TYR A 337 5.67 2.98 14.50
N SER A 338 5.35 4.27 14.52
CA SER A 338 6.28 5.35 14.19
C SER A 338 7.50 5.34 15.12
N LYS A 339 7.28 5.18 16.43
CA LYS A 339 8.38 5.09 17.41
C LYS A 339 9.30 3.91 17.14
N LEU A 340 8.74 2.71 16.96
CA LEU A 340 9.51 1.50 16.68
C LEU A 340 10.25 1.59 15.33
N PHE A 341 9.65 2.24 14.34
CA PHE A 341 10.31 2.50 13.06
C PHE A 341 11.51 3.44 13.22
N ASN A 342 11.43 4.47 14.07
CA ASN A 342 12.58 5.34 14.36
C ASN A 342 13.74 4.55 14.99
N TYR A 343 13.47 3.60 15.88
CA TYR A 343 14.50 2.71 16.42
C TYR A 343 15.15 1.86 15.32
N VAL A 344 14.37 1.32 14.40
CA VAL A 344 14.89 0.52 13.28
C VAL A 344 15.78 1.33 12.35
N ILE A 345 15.41 2.60 12.09
CA ILE A 345 16.26 3.53 11.33
C ILE A 345 17.54 3.84 12.12
N ALA A 346 17.41 4.03 13.43
CA ALA A 346 18.51 4.44 14.29
C ALA A 346 19.55 3.33 14.51
N ASP A 347 19.10 2.07 14.52
CA ASP A 347 19.89 0.89 14.82
C ASP A 347 19.70 -0.23 13.80
N GLU A 348 20.70 -0.41 12.94
CA GLU A 348 20.71 -1.44 11.91
C GLU A 348 20.62 -2.88 12.45
N ARG A 349 20.93 -3.11 13.74
CA ARG A 349 20.79 -4.44 14.37
C ARG A 349 19.33 -4.90 14.46
N LEU A 350 18.37 -3.97 14.40
CA LEU A 350 16.93 -4.28 14.41
C LEU A 350 16.40 -4.63 13.02
N LEU A 351 17.16 -4.36 11.95
CA LEU A 351 16.71 -4.59 10.57
C LEU A 351 16.43 -6.05 10.21
N PRO A 352 17.25 -7.04 10.63
CA PRO A 352 16.95 -8.44 10.34
C PRO A 352 15.59 -8.87 10.89
N THR A 353 15.23 -8.44 12.10
CA THR A 353 13.92 -8.68 12.71
C THR A 353 12.82 -7.90 12.00
N PHE A 354 13.08 -6.63 11.69
CA PHE A 354 12.15 -5.80 10.92
C PHE A 354 11.75 -6.49 9.60
N PHE A 355 12.69 -7.09 8.88
CA PHE A 355 12.43 -7.78 7.60
C PHE A 355 11.90 -9.21 7.75
N SER A 356 12.44 -10.01 8.68
CA SER A 356 12.03 -11.42 8.83
C SER A 356 10.61 -11.55 9.38
N GLU A 357 10.23 -10.74 10.36
CA GLU A 357 8.89 -10.80 10.96
C GLU A 357 7.83 -10.11 10.10
N ASN A 358 8.28 -9.24 9.19
CA ASN A 358 7.43 -8.70 8.13
C ASN A 358 6.91 -9.79 7.19
N TYR A 359 7.73 -10.82 6.96
CA TYR A 359 7.55 -11.77 5.88
C TYR A 359 6.56 -12.88 6.24
N ASP A 360 6.64 -13.42 7.46
CA ASP A 360 5.98 -14.68 7.82
C ASP A 360 4.67 -14.53 8.61
N HIS A 361 4.41 -13.37 9.22
CA HIS A 361 3.41 -13.30 10.30
C HIS A 361 2.38 -12.16 10.16
N SER A 362 2.80 -10.88 10.26
CA SER A 362 1.96 -9.67 10.07
C SER A 362 2.73 -8.42 10.55
N GLU A 363 2.21 -7.24 10.23
CA GLU A 363 2.70 -5.98 10.82
C GLU A 363 2.67 -6.00 12.36
N GLN A 364 1.64 -6.59 12.97
CA GLN A 364 1.54 -6.71 14.44
C GLN A 364 2.59 -7.66 15.04
N ALA A 365 2.87 -8.76 14.35
CA ALA A 365 3.91 -9.71 14.78
C ALA A 365 5.31 -9.07 14.68
N ARG A 366 5.59 -8.36 13.59
CA ARG A 366 6.79 -7.53 13.43
C ARG A 366 6.96 -6.58 14.60
N MET A 367 5.90 -5.86 14.99
CA MET A 367 6.01 -4.93 16.11
C MET A 367 6.32 -5.61 17.42
N ARG A 368 5.70 -6.75 17.69
CA ARG A 368 5.98 -7.51 18.92
C ARG A 368 7.44 -7.95 18.97
N ALA A 369 7.94 -8.53 17.89
CA ALA A 369 9.31 -9.02 17.83
C ALA A 369 10.34 -7.89 17.93
N LEU A 370 10.08 -6.74 17.29
CA LEU A 370 10.93 -5.56 17.43
C LEU A 370 10.96 -5.02 18.86
N THR A 371 9.80 -4.94 19.52
CA THR A 371 9.72 -4.52 20.92
C THR A 371 10.49 -5.48 21.82
N GLU A 372 10.34 -6.79 21.62
CA GLU A 372 11.06 -7.81 22.40
C GLU A 372 12.58 -7.71 22.20
N GLN A 373 13.04 -7.63 20.96
CA GLN A 373 14.46 -7.48 20.64
C GLN A 373 15.05 -6.18 21.20
N LEU A 374 14.32 -5.07 21.09
CA LEU A 374 14.76 -3.78 21.61
C LEU A 374 14.89 -3.81 23.14
N LEU A 375 13.93 -4.43 23.84
CA LEU A 375 13.99 -4.62 25.29
C LEU A 375 15.16 -5.51 25.70
N ASP A 376 15.45 -6.57 24.94
CA ASP A 376 16.59 -7.45 25.19
C ASP A 376 17.91 -6.72 25.00
N TYR A 377 18.06 -5.92 23.94
CA TYR A 377 19.25 -5.08 23.74
C TYR A 377 19.41 -4.03 24.82
N TYR A 378 18.31 -3.44 25.30
CA TYR A 378 18.36 -2.44 26.36
C TYR A 378 18.74 -3.00 27.75
N GLN A 379 18.80 -4.33 27.91
CA GLN A 379 19.38 -4.94 29.11
C GLN A 379 20.92 -4.82 29.15
N ASP A 380 21.56 -4.58 28.01
CA ASP A 380 23.00 -4.30 27.94
C ASP A 380 23.27 -2.82 28.30
N PRO A 381 24.04 -2.53 29.36
CA PRO A 381 24.32 -1.15 29.78
C PRO A 381 25.09 -0.34 28.71
N ASP A 382 25.78 -1.00 27.78
CA ASP A 382 26.53 -0.35 26.72
C ASP A 382 25.67 -0.06 25.46
N TYR A 383 24.43 -0.55 25.43
CA TYR A 383 23.52 -0.35 24.32
C TYR A 383 22.88 1.05 24.33
N GLN A 384 23.13 1.83 23.28
CA GLN A 384 22.57 3.18 23.08
C GLN A 384 21.82 3.25 21.73
N PRO A 385 20.49 3.00 21.71
CA PRO A 385 19.73 2.79 20.47
C PRO A 385 19.66 4.01 19.53
N CYS A 386 19.98 5.21 20.03
CA CYS A 386 19.83 6.48 19.29
C CYS A 386 21.14 7.27 19.17
N GLN A 387 22.29 6.66 19.44
CA GLN A 387 23.57 7.38 19.61
C GLN A 387 24.00 8.20 18.38
N LYS A 388 23.60 7.78 17.18
CA LYS A 388 23.92 8.45 15.90
C LYS A 388 23.07 9.69 15.60
N PHE A 389 21.93 9.89 16.28
CA PHE A 389 20.96 10.94 15.95
C PHE A 389 20.81 12.01 17.06
N ASN A 390 21.44 11.80 18.22
CA ASN A 390 21.45 12.72 19.35
C ASN A 390 22.76 13.55 19.45
N GLN A 391 23.59 13.56 18.40
CA GLN A 391 24.77 14.41 18.23
C GLN A 391 24.48 15.44 17.16
#